data_AF-A0AAW8KU70-F1
#
_entry.id   AF-A0AAW8KU70-F1
#
_cell.length_a   1.000
_cell.length_b   1.000
_cell.length_c   1.000
_cell.angle_alpha   90.00
_cell.angle_beta   90.00
_cell.angle_gamma   90.00
#
_symmetry.space_group_name_H-M   'P 1'
#
loop_
_entity.id
_entity.type
_entity.pdbx_description
1 polymer ?
#
loop_
_entity_poly.entity_id
_entity_poly.type
_entity_poly.pdbx_seq_one_letter_code
_entity_poly.pdbx_strand_id
1 'polypeptide(L)'
;DFFKAVVDHKDDYLDLEEDYRDIHEFFSNQMPSWQQLQQALRHFEKNKQALGSDEFAKKALSELHHISTLESPYGLLNKIADLVRTVESVNERLLSEKRSHAVEQIDDKIKQLEAEIKNSGIATAELSNKLLRPLQLLKTDIEVETSLSTIYMLQTQTAVERFDEALYELESEVQAEIQRQAKAAQLAQSKAESVTNTATTSSPVTSTPAASPVQPVTAVVPPKPVVEVDVASIYSKSSSSVYLETEESVDQFVDALKAELKKIVSDKK
;
A
#
# COMPACT_ATOMS: atom_id res chain seq x y z
N ASP A 1 -43.84 54.43 -36.58
CA ASP A 1 -43.75 53.59 -35.37
C ASP A 1 -42.52 52.70 -35.30
N PHE A 2 -42.16 51.94 -36.35
CA PHE A 2 -40.92 51.13 -36.35
C PHE A 2 -39.63 51.90 -35.99
N PHE A 3 -39.28 52.97 -36.72
CA PHE A 3 -38.05 53.74 -36.45
C PHE A 3 -38.03 54.40 -35.07
N LYS A 4 -39.20 54.72 -34.52
CA LYS A 4 -39.32 55.28 -33.18
C LYS A 4 -39.00 54.20 -32.14
N ALA A 5 -39.58 53.00 -32.28
CA ALA A 5 -39.23 51.86 -31.43
C ALA A 5 -37.74 51.49 -31.52
N VAL A 6 -37.12 51.53 -32.71
CA VAL A 6 -35.69 51.25 -32.86
C VAL A 6 -34.81 52.27 -32.13
N VAL A 7 -35.19 53.56 -32.16
CA VAL A 7 -34.48 54.62 -31.44
C VAL A 7 -34.75 54.54 -29.93
N ASP A 8 -35.99 54.26 -29.54
CA ASP A 8 -36.41 54.15 -28.14
C ASP A 8 -35.74 52.95 -27.44
N HIS A 9 -35.41 51.88 -28.16
CA HIS A 9 -34.74 50.66 -27.68
C HIS A 9 -33.27 50.56 -28.11
N LYS A 10 -32.64 51.67 -28.52
CA LYS A 10 -31.26 51.67 -29.02
C LYS A 10 -30.26 51.05 -28.04
N ASP A 11 -30.38 51.38 -26.76
CA ASP A 11 -29.46 50.91 -25.72
C ASP A 11 -29.59 49.38 -25.53
N ASP A 12 -30.82 48.84 -25.53
CA ASP A 12 -31.07 47.40 -25.48
C ASP A 12 -30.38 46.64 -26.63
N TYR A 13 -30.30 47.24 -27.82
CA TYR A 13 -29.59 46.64 -28.96
C TYR A 13 -28.07 46.73 -28.86
N LEU A 14 -27.54 47.74 -28.18
CA LEU A 14 -26.10 47.86 -27.92
C LEU A 14 -25.68 46.82 -26.87
N ASP A 15 -26.45 46.68 -25.79
CA ASP A 15 -26.24 45.64 -24.77
C ASP A 15 -26.27 44.24 -25.42
N LEU A 16 -27.23 44.00 -26.32
CA LEU A 16 -27.31 42.74 -27.07
C LEU A 16 -26.08 42.50 -27.98
N GLU A 17 -25.51 43.54 -28.58
CA GLU A 17 -24.30 43.40 -29.41
C GLU A 17 -23.08 43.04 -28.57
N GLU A 18 -22.95 43.64 -27.39
CA GLU A 18 -21.90 43.32 -26.42
C GLU A 18 -22.02 41.86 -25.95
N ASP A 19 -23.21 41.44 -25.51
CA ASP A 19 -23.49 40.06 -25.10
C ASP A 19 -23.23 39.06 -26.24
N TYR A 20 -23.66 39.40 -27.47
CA TYR A 20 -23.44 38.55 -28.64
C TYR A 20 -21.94 38.39 -28.91
N ARG A 21 -21.15 39.45 -28.78
CA ARG A 21 -19.70 39.40 -29.02
C ARG A 21 -19.01 38.47 -28.04
N ASP A 22 -19.34 38.56 -26.76
CA ASP A 22 -18.80 37.69 -25.71
C ASP A 22 -19.16 36.23 -25.94
N ILE A 23 -20.43 35.95 -26.25
CA ILE A 23 -20.91 34.59 -26.57
C ILE A 23 -20.21 34.06 -27.83
N HIS A 24 -20.10 34.88 -28.88
CA HIS A 24 -19.48 34.46 -30.13
C HIS A 24 -17.99 34.13 -29.93
N GLU A 25 -17.25 34.97 -29.20
CA GLU A 25 -15.84 34.74 -28.87
C GLU A 25 -15.67 33.49 -28.00
N PHE A 26 -16.58 33.27 -27.05
CA PHE A 26 -16.57 32.08 -26.21
C PHE A 26 -16.66 30.79 -27.03
N PHE A 27 -17.69 30.68 -27.87
CA PHE A 27 -17.91 29.48 -28.68
C PHE A 27 -16.85 29.30 -29.77
N SER A 28 -16.22 30.39 -30.22
CA SER A 28 -15.17 30.35 -31.23
C SER A 28 -13.81 29.96 -30.66
N ASN A 29 -13.42 30.54 -29.51
CA ASN A 29 -12.03 30.51 -29.04
C ASN A 29 -11.86 30.03 -27.59
N GLN A 30 -12.85 30.23 -26.70
CA GLN A 30 -12.68 30.03 -25.25
C GLN A 30 -13.32 28.74 -24.72
N MET A 31 -14.12 28.04 -25.54
CA MET A 31 -14.71 26.75 -25.18
C MET A 31 -13.70 25.72 -24.65
N PRO A 32 -12.49 25.57 -25.23
CA PRO A 32 -11.49 24.65 -24.68
C PRO A 32 -11.07 25.00 -23.25
N SER A 33 -10.91 26.29 -22.93
CA SER A 33 -10.58 26.74 -21.57
C SER A 33 -11.70 26.42 -20.58
N TRP A 34 -12.95 26.58 -20.99
CA TRP A 34 -14.11 26.19 -20.16
C TRP A 34 -14.16 24.69 -19.92
N GLN A 35 -13.92 23.88 -20.95
CA GLN A 35 -13.84 22.42 -20.82
C GLN A 35 -12.70 22.01 -19.89
N GLN A 36 -11.54 22.66 -19.99
CA GLN A 36 -10.40 22.45 -19.10
C GLN A 36 -10.78 22.72 -17.64
N LEU A 37 -11.49 23.81 -17.36
CA LEU A 37 -11.97 24.13 -16.01
C LEU A 37 -12.86 23.00 -15.46
N GLN A 38 -13.85 22.55 -16.22
CA GLN A 38 -14.76 21.49 -15.79
C GLN A 38 -14.04 20.16 -15.55
N GLN A 39 -13.07 19.82 -16.42
CA GLN A 39 -12.25 18.62 -16.26
C GLN A 39 -11.36 18.72 -15.02
N ALA A 40 -10.72 19.88 -14.80
CA ALA A 40 -9.86 20.12 -13.66
C ALA A 40 -10.60 20.01 -12.32
N LEU A 41 -11.79 20.63 -12.22
CA LEU A 41 -12.63 20.54 -11.01
C LEU A 41 -12.98 19.08 -10.68
N ARG A 42 -13.34 18.27 -11.69
CA ARG A 42 -13.61 16.84 -11.50
C ARG A 42 -12.35 16.05 -11.13
N HIS A 43 -11.22 16.38 -11.74
CA HIS A 43 -9.94 15.71 -11.51
C HIS A 43 -9.48 15.92 -10.06
N PHE A 44 -9.54 17.15 -9.56
CA PHE A 44 -9.06 17.51 -8.22
C PHE A 44 -9.99 17.10 -7.08
N GLU A 45 -11.26 16.74 -7.36
CA GLU A 45 -12.21 16.33 -6.31
C GLU A 45 -11.69 15.14 -5.49
N LYS A 46 -10.97 14.20 -6.13
CA LYS A 46 -10.40 13.02 -5.48
C LYS A 46 -9.44 13.35 -4.32
N ASN A 47 -8.74 14.49 -4.42
CA ASN A 47 -7.69 14.91 -3.49
C ASN A 47 -8.03 16.22 -2.77
N LYS A 48 -9.30 16.65 -2.82
CA LYS A 48 -9.79 17.94 -2.33
C LYS A 48 -9.42 18.26 -0.89
N GLN A 49 -9.49 17.28 0.02
CA GLN A 49 -9.12 17.52 1.41
C GLN A 49 -7.64 17.89 1.58
N ALA A 50 -6.75 17.17 0.90
CA ALA A 50 -5.33 17.44 0.95
C ALA A 50 -4.98 18.76 0.25
N LEU A 51 -5.58 19.02 -0.91
CA LEU A 51 -5.41 20.29 -1.64
C LEU A 51 -5.96 21.48 -0.84
N GLY A 52 -7.02 21.29 -0.05
CA GLY A 52 -7.58 22.32 0.83
C GLY A 52 -6.71 22.67 2.05
N SER A 53 -5.69 21.86 2.33
CA SER A 53 -4.71 22.10 3.40
C SER A 53 -3.49 22.89 2.91
N ASP A 54 -3.25 22.95 1.60
CA ASP A 54 -2.20 23.76 0.98
C ASP A 54 -2.78 25.12 0.56
N GLU A 55 -2.19 26.22 1.04
CA GLU A 55 -2.73 27.56 0.82
C GLU A 55 -2.74 27.99 -0.66
N PHE A 56 -1.75 27.56 -1.46
CA PHE A 56 -1.69 27.90 -2.89
C PHE A 56 -2.74 27.13 -3.67
N ALA A 57 -2.84 25.80 -3.45
CA ALA A 57 -3.84 24.97 -4.10
C ALA A 57 -5.25 25.37 -3.70
N LYS A 58 -5.49 25.64 -2.40
CA LYS A 58 -6.77 26.10 -1.88
C LYS A 58 -7.23 27.39 -2.54
N LYS A 59 -6.35 28.39 -2.64
CA LYS A 59 -6.67 29.67 -3.30
C LYS A 59 -6.99 29.47 -4.78
N ALA A 60 -6.17 28.69 -5.49
CA ALA A 60 -6.39 28.42 -6.92
C ALA A 60 -7.67 27.62 -7.18
N LEU A 61 -7.96 26.60 -6.36
CA LEU A 61 -9.20 25.83 -6.43
C LEU A 61 -10.44 26.69 -6.14
N SER A 62 -10.35 27.61 -5.16
CA SER A 62 -11.44 28.53 -4.86
C SER A 62 -11.74 29.45 -6.05
N GLU A 63 -10.71 29.95 -6.73
CA GLU A 63 -10.86 30.78 -7.92
C GLU A 63 -11.46 29.99 -9.09
N LEU A 64 -11.01 28.75 -9.32
CA LEU A 64 -11.60 27.87 -10.33
C LEU A 64 -13.10 27.62 -10.07
N HIS A 65 -13.48 27.34 -8.82
CA HIS A 65 -14.88 27.20 -8.44
C HIS A 65 -15.65 28.50 -8.68
N HIS A 66 -15.09 29.65 -8.28
CA HIS A 66 -15.73 30.94 -8.49
C HIS A 66 -16.02 31.20 -9.98
N ILE A 67 -15.02 31.03 -10.86
CA ILE A 67 -15.18 31.18 -12.31
C ILE A 67 -16.27 30.26 -12.84
N SER A 68 -16.38 29.03 -12.34
CA SER A 68 -17.39 28.06 -12.79
C SER A 68 -18.84 28.44 -12.43
N THR A 69 -19.02 29.36 -11.47
CA THR A 69 -20.33 29.80 -10.97
C THR A 69 -20.77 31.18 -11.48
N LEU A 70 -19.88 31.90 -12.18
CA LEU A 70 -20.22 33.20 -12.76
C LEU A 70 -21.17 33.05 -13.94
N GLU A 71 -22.13 33.96 -14.04
CA GLU A 71 -23.07 34.04 -15.17
C GLU A 71 -22.35 34.46 -16.46
N SER A 72 -21.35 35.35 -16.34
CA SER A 72 -20.52 35.82 -17.46
C SER A 72 -19.02 35.66 -17.15
N PRO A 73 -18.43 34.46 -17.31
CA PRO A 73 -17.04 34.16 -16.93
C PRO A 73 -15.98 34.57 -17.97
N TYR A 74 -16.39 35.12 -19.12
CA TYR A 74 -15.56 35.27 -20.34
C TYR A 74 -14.19 35.94 -20.11
N GLY A 75 -14.16 37.02 -19.33
CA GLY A 75 -12.92 37.76 -19.02
C GLY A 75 -11.94 37.05 -18.09
N LEU A 76 -12.34 35.92 -17.47
CA LEU A 76 -11.51 35.14 -16.55
C LEU A 76 -11.05 33.81 -17.14
N LEU A 77 -11.56 33.41 -18.31
CA LEU A 77 -11.24 32.11 -18.89
C LEU A 77 -9.76 31.97 -19.28
N ASN A 78 -9.07 33.08 -19.54
CA ASN A 78 -7.63 33.11 -19.78
C ASN A 78 -6.79 32.74 -18.55
N LYS A 79 -7.33 32.88 -17.32
CA LYS A 79 -6.62 32.54 -16.08
C LYS A 79 -6.68 31.05 -15.74
N ILE A 80 -7.61 30.31 -16.34
CA ILE A 80 -7.86 28.90 -16.02
C ILE A 80 -6.60 28.07 -16.16
N ALA A 81 -5.82 28.26 -17.24
CA ALA A 81 -4.62 27.47 -17.49
C ALA A 81 -3.60 27.58 -16.36
N ASP A 82 -3.36 28.79 -15.84
CA ASP A 82 -2.37 29.01 -14.78
C ASP A 82 -2.89 28.56 -13.40
N LEU A 83 -4.20 28.73 -13.14
CA LEU A 83 -4.85 28.21 -11.94
C LEU A 83 -4.79 26.68 -11.89
N VAL A 84 -5.11 26.01 -13.00
CA VAL A 84 -5.03 24.55 -13.12
C VAL A 84 -3.59 24.07 -12.92
N ARG A 85 -2.60 24.70 -13.56
CA ARG A 85 -1.18 24.38 -13.35
C ARG A 85 -0.74 24.50 -11.89
N THR A 86 -1.23 25.51 -11.18
CA THR A 86 -0.91 25.70 -9.76
C THR A 86 -1.43 24.55 -8.91
N VAL A 87 -2.70 24.16 -9.11
CA VAL A 87 -3.29 23.04 -8.36
C VAL A 87 -2.64 21.72 -8.76
N GLU A 88 -2.38 21.50 -10.04
CA GLU A 88 -1.72 20.28 -10.55
C GLU A 88 -0.33 20.11 -9.96
N SER A 89 0.47 21.18 -9.91
CA SER A 89 1.81 21.12 -9.32
C SER A 89 1.80 20.74 -7.85
N VAL A 90 0.82 21.22 -7.09
CA VAL A 90 0.68 20.84 -5.66
C VAL A 90 0.17 19.40 -5.55
N ASN A 91 -0.81 19.02 -6.39
CA ASN A 91 -1.38 17.68 -6.42
C ASN A 91 -0.31 16.62 -6.69
N GLU A 92 0.49 16.80 -7.74
CA GLU A 92 1.57 15.88 -8.10
C GLU A 92 2.67 15.83 -7.03
N ARG A 93 2.99 16.95 -6.39
CA ARG A 93 3.93 16.95 -5.25
C ARG A 93 3.41 16.10 -4.10
N LEU A 94 2.15 16.29 -3.69
CA LEU A 94 1.53 15.52 -2.61
C LEU A 94 1.43 14.03 -2.96
N LEU A 95 1.06 13.70 -4.20
CA LEU A 95 1.02 12.32 -4.69
C LEU A 95 2.41 11.69 -4.66
N SER A 96 3.42 12.38 -5.19
CA SER A 96 4.80 11.88 -5.20
C SER A 96 5.33 11.61 -3.79
N GLU A 97 5.10 12.53 -2.84
CA GLU A 97 5.50 12.35 -1.44
C GLU A 97 4.83 11.11 -0.83
N LYS A 98 3.52 10.94 -1.03
CA LYS A 98 2.78 9.78 -0.48
C LYS A 98 3.14 8.46 -1.17
N ARG A 99 3.28 8.44 -2.49
CA ARG A 99 3.73 7.25 -3.23
C ARG A 99 5.11 6.80 -2.76
N SER A 100 6.06 7.73 -2.64
CA SER A 100 7.41 7.42 -2.16
C SER A 100 7.39 6.80 -0.77
N HIS A 101 6.63 7.38 0.16
CA HIS A 101 6.54 6.86 1.52
C HIS A 101 5.85 5.49 1.59
N ALA A 102 4.77 5.30 0.83
CA ALA A 102 4.06 4.03 0.75
C ALA A 102 4.94 2.91 0.17
N VAL A 103 5.71 3.22 -0.87
CA VAL A 103 6.68 2.31 -1.50
C VAL A 103 7.75 1.89 -0.51
N GLU A 104 8.30 2.84 0.27
CA GLU A 104 9.31 2.55 1.30
C GLU A 104 8.77 1.59 2.38
N GLN A 105 7.54 1.84 2.87
CA GLN A 105 6.91 0.94 3.85
C GLN A 105 6.69 -0.47 3.30
N ILE A 106 6.30 -0.59 2.03
CA ILE A 106 6.13 -1.91 1.40
C ILE A 106 7.48 -2.59 1.19
N ASP A 107 8.53 -1.84 0.84
CA ASP A 107 9.89 -2.38 0.75
C ASP A 107 10.36 -2.94 2.10
N ASP A 108 10.02 -2.30 3.21
CA ASP A 108 10.34 -2.83 4.54
C ASP A 108 9.57 -4.11 4.87
N LYS A 109 8.30 -4.22 4.43
CA LYS A 109 7.53 -5.48 4.54
C LYS A 109 8.11 -6.58 3.66
N ILE A 110 8.54 -6.26 2.44
CA ILE A 110 9.21 -7.20 1.53
C ILE A 110 10.49 -7.72 2.17
N LYS A 111 11.35 -6.85 2.71
CA LYS A 111 12.58 -7.27 3.42
C LYS A 111 12.29 -8.18 4.61
N GLN A 112 11.25 -7.88 5.39
CA GLN A 112 10.83 -8.72 6.51
C GLN A 112 10.40 -10.10 6.02
N LEU A 113 9.57 -10.17 4.98
CA LEU A 113 9.11 -11.44 4.41
C LEU A 113 10.25 -12.24 3.79
N GLU A 114 11.20 -11.59 3.10
CA GLU A 114 12.42 -12.22 2.59
C GLU A 114 13.26 -12.85 3.71
N ALA A 115 13.38 -12.16 4.85
CA ALA A 115 14.07 -12.68 6.02
C ALA A 115 13.35 -13.92 6.60
N GLU A 116 12.02 -13.87 6.73
CA GLU A 116 11.22 -15.01 7.21
C GLU A 116 11.32 -16.22 6.28
N ILE A 117 11.22 -16.00 4.96
CA ILE A 117 11.40 -17.07 3.96
C ILE A 117 12.78 -17.70 4.11
N LYS A 118 13.84 -16.90 4.27
CA LYS A 118 15.20 -17.40 4.46
C LYS A 118 15.33 -18.19 5.78
N ASN A 119 14.72 -17.70 6.86
CA ASN A 119 14.77 -18.33 8.18
C ASN A 119 14.00 -19.65 8.24
N SER A 120 13.00 -19.83 7.38
CA SER A 120 12.18 -21.05 7.32
C SER A 120 12.97 -22.32 6.95
N GLY A 121 14.11 -22.18 6.28
CA GLY A 121 14.93 -23.31 5.81
C GLY A 121 14.39 -24.02 4.56
N ILE A 122 13.24 -23.59 4.01
CA ILE A 122 12.63 -24.15 2.79
C ILE A 122 12.68 -23.18 1.60
N ALA A 123 13.50 -22.14 1.70
CA ALA A 123 13.60 -21.09 0.69
C ALA A 123 13.97 -21.66 -0.69
N THR A 124 13.09 -21.41 -1.66
CA THR A 124 13.30 -21.72 -3.08
C THR A 124 12.96 -20.49 -3.91
N ALA A 125 13.49 -20.39 -5.12
CA ALA A 125 13.18 -19.26 -6.00
C ALA A 125 11.67 -19.19 -6.29
N GLU A 126 11.03 -20.34 -6.49
CA GLU A 126 9.60 -20.46 -6.75
C GLU A 126 8.76 -19.98 -5.56
N LEU A 127 9.09 -20.41 -4.34
CA LEU A 127 8.41 -19.99 -3.12
C LEU A 127 8.58 -18.48 -2.87
N SER A 128 9.81 -17.98 -3.00
CA SER A 128 10.08 -16.54 -2.83
C SER A 128 9.30 -15.70 -3.82
N ASN A 129 9.31 -16.06 -5.11
CA ASN A 129 8.54 -15.34 -6.12
C ASN A 129 7.03 -15.40 -5.84
N LYS A 130 6.52 -16.55 -5.40
CA LYS A 130 5.09 -16.72 -5.06
C LYS A 130 4.67 -15.79 -3.93
N LEU A 131 5.43 -15.77 -2.83
CA LEU A 131 5.09 -15.02 -1.61
C LEU A 131 5.35 -13.52 -1.73
N LEU A 132 6.40 -13.10 -2.45
CA LEU A 132 6.77 -11.69 -2.57
C LEU A 132 5.96 -10.95 -3.65
N ARG A 133 5.48 -11.66 -4.67
CA ARG A 133 4.81 -11.04 -5.83
C ARG A 133 3.58 -10.20 -5.49
N PRO A 134 2.70 -10.57 -4.54
CA PRO A 134 1.57 -9.71 -4.16
C PRO A 134 2.02 -8.33 -3.65
N LEU A 135 3.06 -8.27 -2.81
CA LEU A 135 3.60 -7.00 -2.32
C LEU A 135 4.33 -6.22 -3.41
N GLN A 136 5.03 -6.91 -4.34
CA GLN A 136 5.66 -6.25 -5.48
C GLN A 136 4.63 -5.60 -6.42
N LEU A 137 3.52 -6.30 -6.71
CA LEU A 137 2.43 -5.74 -7.52
C LEU A 137 1.79 -4.53 -6.84
N LEU A 138 1.62 -4.60 -5.52
CA LEU A 138 1.08 -3.47 -4.74
C LEU A 138 1.94 -2.20 -4.89
N LYS A 139 3.26 -2.32 -4.98
CA LYS A 139 4.14 -1.16 -5.29
C LYS A 139 3.81 -0.55 -6.64
N THR A 140 3.68 -1.38 -7.68
CA THR A 140 3.33 -0.92 -9.03
C THR A 140 1.97 -0.24 -9.06
N ASP A 141 0.99 -0.76 -8.32
CA ASP A 141 -0.34 -0.15 -8.21
C ASP A 141 -0.27 1.24 -7.54
N ILE A 142 0.55 1.38 -6.49
CA ILE A 142 0.76 2.67 -5.80
C ILE A 142 1.44 3.70 -6.71
N GLU A 143 2.40 3.29 -7.53
CA GLU A 143 3.13 4.20 -8.42
C GLU A 143 2.22 4.93 -9.42
N VAL A 144 1.14 4.29 -9.86
CA VAL A 144 0.18 4.85 -10.83
C VAL A 144 -1.07 5.45 -10.18
N GLU A 145 -1.27 5.27 -8.88
CA GLU A 145 -2.49 5.70 -8.19
C GLU A 145 -2.57 7.23 -8.08
N THR A 146 -3.73 7.80 -8.38
CA THR A 146 -3.99 9.25 -8.43
C THR A 146 -4.80 9.76 -7.24
N SER A 147 -5.31 8.88 -6.38
CA SER A 147 -6.02 9.24 -5.15
C SER A 147 -5.13 9.03 -3.93
N LEU A 148 -4.94 10.11 -3.15
CA LEU A 148 -4.22 10.07 -1.88
C LEU A 148 -4.89 9.13 -0.86
N SER A 149 -6.23 9.06 -0.88
CA SER A 149 -6.98 8.15 -0.01
C SER A 149 -6.73 6.70 -0.38
N THR A 150 -6.69 6.38 -1.67
CA THR A 150 -6.40 5.02 -2.12
C THR A 150 -4.97 4.63 -1.80
N ILE A 151 -3.98 5.51 -2.03
CA ILE A 151 -2.58 5.26 -1.61
C ILE A 151 -2.51 4.97 -0.11
N TYR A 152 -3.23 5.75 0.71
CA TYR A 152 -3.28 5.54 2.16
C TYR A 152 -3.88 4.18 2.54
N MET A 153 -4.97 3.76 1.89
CA MET A 153 -5.57 2.43 2.10
C MET A 153 -4.60 1.31 1.67
N LEU A 154 -3.95 1.46 0.52
CA LEU A 154 -3.02 0.46 -0.02
C LEU A 154 -1.82 0.27 0.90
N GLN A 155 -1.21 1.36 1.40
CA GLN A 155 -0.04 1.29 2.27
C GLN A 155 -0.36 0.75 3.68
N THR A 156 -1.59 0.95 4.19
CA THR A 156 -1.95 0.58 5.56
C THR A 156 -2.62 -0.79 5.57
N GLN A 157 -3.85 -0.87 5.08
CA GLN A 157 -4.67 -2.05 5.17
C GLN A 157 -4.21 -3.13 4.19
N THR A 158 -4.15 -2.80 2.89
CA THR A 158 -3.85 -3.81 1.87
C THR A 158 -2.43 -4.38 2.02
N ALA A 159 -1.44 -3.55 2.35
CA ALA A 159 -0.07 -4.01 2.57
C ALA A 159 0.06 -4.92 3.80
N VAL A 160 -0.71 -4.68 4.87
CA VAL A 160 -0.75 -5.56 6.04
C VAL A 160 -1.42 -6.88 5.69
N GLU A 161 -2.60 -6.85 5.07
CA GLU A 161 -3.32 -8.06 4.66
C GLU A 161 -2.47 -8.95 3.74
N ARG A 162 -1.84 -8.38 2.71
CA ARG A 162 -0.96 -9.15 1.79
C ARG A 162 0.27 -9.72 2.50
N PHE A 163 0.80 -9.02 3.48
CA PHE A 163 1.95 -9.50 4.26
C PHE A 163 1.54 -10.67 5.17
N ASP A 164 0.41 -10.56 5.87
CA ASP A 164 -0.10 -11.61 6.75
C ASP A 164 -0.53 -12.86 5.96
N GLU A 165 -1.18 -12.67 4.80
CA GLU A 165 -1.49 -13.76 3.87
C GLU A 165 -0.23 -14.52 3.43
N ALA A 166 0.85 -13.79 3.11
CA ALA A 166 2.12 -14.39 2.71
C ALA A 166 2.81 -15.13 3.88
N LEU A 167 2.73 -14.61 5.10
CA LEU A 167 3.24 -15.31 6.28
C LEU A 167 2.45 -16.59 6.58
N TYR A 168 1.13 -16.54 6.46
CA TYR A 168 0.29 -17.73 6.61
C TYR A 168 0.61 -18.80 5.55
N GLU A 169 0.78 -18.38 4.30
CA GLU A 169 1.15 -19.30 3.23
C GLU A 169 2.56 -19.89 3.45
N LEU A 170 3.52 -19.09 3.93
CA LEU A 170 4.84 -19.59 4.32
C LEU A 170 4.74 -20.64 5.43
N GLU A 171 3.95 -20.39 6.48
CA GLU A 171 3.74 -21.35 7.57
C GLU A 171 3.15 -22.67 7.06
N SER A 172 2.18 -22.59 6.15
CA SER A 172 1.57 -23.76 5.51
C SER A 172 2.58 -24.60 4.73
N GLU A 173 3.43 -23.95 3.92
CA GLU A 173 4.46 -24.62 3.12
C GLU A 173 5.54 -25.24 4.01
N VAL A 174 5.93 -24.58 5.10
CA VAL A 174 6.86 -25.15 6.09
C VAL A 174 6.29 -26.41 6.71
N GLN A 175 5.01 -26.38 7.11
CA GLN A 175 4.36 -27.54 7.70
C GLN A 175 4.22 -28.70 6.70
N ALA A 176 3.93 -28.39 5.43
CA ALA A 176 3.89 -29.39 4.36
C ALA A 176 5.26 -30.05 4.15
N GLU A 177 6.35 -29.27 4.18
CA GLU A 177 7.71 -29.80 4.01
C GLU A 177 8.15 -30.65 5.20
N ILE A 178 7.84 -30.25 6.44
CA ILE A 178 8.08 -31.07 7.64
C ILE A 178 7.38 -32.44 7.50
N GLN A 179 6.11 -32.45 7.08
CA GLN A 179 5.38 -33.70 6.87
C GLN A 179 5.97 -34.55 5.74
N ARG A 180 6.45 -33.92 4.66
CA ARG A 180 7.09 -34.61 3.54
C ARG A 180 8.38 -35.31 3.99
N GLN A 181 9.21 -34.62 4.77
CA GLN A 181 10.44 -35.18 5.34
C GLN A 181 10.16 -36.32 6.31
N ALA A 182 9.16 -36.18 7.18
CA ALA A 182 8.75 -37.24 8.11
C ALA A 182 8.28 -38.51 7.38
N LYS A 183 7.45 -38.36 6.34
CA LYS A 183 7.01 -39.50 5.50
C LYS A 183 8.18 -40.16 4.77
N ALA A 184 9.10 -39.37 4.22
CA ALA A 184 10.29 -39.91 3.55
C ALA A 184 11.19 -40.69 4.51
N ALA A 185 11.38 -40.21 5.74
CA ALA A 185 12.15 -40.90 6.77
C ALA A 185 11.51 -42.25 7.17
N GLN A 186 10.17 -42.30 7.33
CA GLN A 186 9.43 -43.54 7.61
C GLN A 186 9.54 -44.56 6.47
N LEU A 187 9.44 -44.11 5.21
CA LEU A 187 9.66 -44.99 4.05
C LEU A 187 11.10 -45.49 3.99
N ALA A 188 12.09 -44.68 4.33
CA ALA A 188 13.50 -45.10 4.34
C ALA A 188 13.77 -46.14 5.45
N GLN A 189 13.20 -45.96 6.65
CA GLN A 189 13.32 -46.92 7.76
C GLN A 189 12.67 -48.27 7.43
N SER A 190 11.44 -48.27 6.91
CA SER A 190 10.75 -49.52 6.52
C SER A 190 11.48 -50.28 5.40
N LYS A 191 12.13 -49.58 4.47
CA LYS A 191 12.98 -50.20 3.43
C LYS A 191 14.26 -50.80 4.01
N ALA A 192 14.88 -50.14 4.99
CA ALA A 192 16.09 -50.64 5.66
C ALA A 192 15.80 -51.90 6.50
N GLU A 193 14.66 -51.96 7.19
CA GLU A 193 14.24 -53.14 7.97
C GLU A 193 13.91 -54.35 7.08
N SER A 194 13.39 -54.13 5.86
CA SER A 194 13.10 -55.19 4.90
C SER A 194 14.37 -55.84 4.31
N VAL A 195 15.48 -55.11 4.21
CA VAL A 195 16.76 -55.63 3.69
C VAL A 195 17.48 -56.51 4.72
N THR A 196 17.25 -56.29 6.03
CA THR A 196 17.90 -57.08 7.10
C THR A 196 17.31 -58.50 7.24
N ASN A 197 16.11 -58.77 6.73
CA ASN A 197 15.46 -60.09 6.82
C ASN A 197 15.72 -61.02 5.61
N THR A 198 16.56 -60.63 4.64
CA THR A 198 16.88 -61.50 3.47
C THR A 198 18.34 -61.98 3.41
N ALA A 199 19.12 -61.83 4.49
CA ALA A 199 20.50 -62.29 4.55
C ALA A 199 20.69 -63.51 5.48
N THR A 200 20.02 -64.62 5.17
CA THR A 200 20.42 -65.95 5.65
C THR A 200 20.65 -66.86 4.45
N THR A 201 21.87 -66.86 3.91
CA THR A 201 22.66 -68.06 3.58
C THR A 201 24.01 -67.70 2.90
N SER A 202 25.07 -68.31 3.42
CA SER A 202 26.44 -68.52 2.88
C SER A 202 27.48 -67.38 2.79
N SER A 203 28.32 -67.34 3.84
CA SER A 203 29.82 -67.39 3.86
C SER A 203 30.72 -66.29 3.23
N PRO A 204 31.95 -66.10 3.76
CA PRO A 204 32.56 -64.76 3.94
C PRO A 204 33.78 -64.49 3.04
N VAL A 205 33.94 -63.26 2.53
CA VAL A 205 35.28 -62.69 2.27
C VAL A 205 35.28 -61.14 2.15
N THR A 206 36.18 -60.56 2.95
CA THR A 206 37.02 -59.34 2.74
C THR A 206 36.44 -57.92 2.64
N SER A 207 36.82 -57.12 3.64
CA SER A 207 37.32 -55.72 3.61
C SER A 207 36.48 -54.60 2.98
N THR A 208 35.93 -53.75 3.87
CA THR A 208 35.67 -52.30 3.74
C THR A 208 36.96 -51.50 3.40
N PRO A 209 36.94 -50.17 3.07
CA PRO A 209 35.92 -49.15 3.42
C PRO A 209 35.59 -48.08 2.34
N ALA A 210 34.45 -47.41 2.48
CA ALA A 210 34.31 -45.94 2.43
C ALA A 210 32.83 -45.55 2.26
N ALA A 211 32.13 -45.46 3.40
CA ALA A 211 30.89 -44.68 3.47
C ALA A 211 31.28 -43.21 3.34
N SER A 212 30.81 -42.56 2.27
CA SER A 212 30.84 -41.10 2.19
C SER A 212 29.83 -40.51 3.18
N PRO A 213 30.18 -39.44 3.92
CA PRO A 213 29.31 -38.88 4.94
C PRO A 213 28.09 -38.22 4.31
N VAL A 214 26.93 -38.53 4.87
CA VAL A 214 25.67 -37.81 4.66
C VAL A 214 25.91 -36.35 5.05
N GLN A 215 25.76 -35.44 4.08
CA GLN A 215 25.84 -34.00 4.35
C GLN A 215 24.70 -33.58 5.28
N PRO A 216 24.94 -32.61 6.20
CA PRO A 216 24.00 -32.24 7.24
C PRO A 216 22.75 -31.59 6.63
N VAL A 217 21.60 -32.21 6.86
CA VAL A 217 20.28 -31.64 6.64
C VAL A 217 20.17 -30.32 7.41
N THR A 218 19.96 -29.23 6.68
CA THR A 218 19.58 -27.93 7.25
C THR A 218 18.32 -28.13 8.07
N ALA A 219 18.40 -27.88 9.38
CA ALA A 219 17.29 -28.01 10.30
C ALA A 219 16.19 -27.01 9.92
N VAL A 220 15.05 -27.52 9.46
CA VAL A 220 13.82 -26.74 9.26
C VAL A 220 13.38 -26.24 10.63
N VAL A 221 13.42 -24.92 10.83
CA VAL A 221 12.99 -24.28 12.07
C VAL A 221 11.47 -24.14 12.02
N PRO A 222 10.71 -24.69 12.99
CA PRO A 222 9.27 -24.52 13.02
C PRO A 222 8.93 -23.03 13.14
N PRO A 223 8.00 -22.51 12.32
CA PRO A 223 7.64 -21.10 12.32
C PRO A 223 7.00 -20.74 13.65
N LYS A 224 7.41 -19.61 14.23
CA LYS A 224 6.73 -19.07 15.41
C LYS A 224 5.41 -18.46 14.94
N PRO A 225 4.25 -18.83 15.52
CA PRO A 225 2.97 -18.24 15.14
C PRO A 225 3.04 -16.71 15.26
N VAL A 226 2.49 -15.98 14.29
CA VAL A 226 2.28 -14.54 14.45
C VAL A 226 1.19 -14.36 15.51
N VAL A 227 1.55 -13.78 16.66
CA VAL A 227 0.55 -13.32 17.64
C VAL A 227 0.59 -11.82 17.62
N GLU A 228 -0.49 -11.23 17.13
CA GLU A 228 -0.69 -9.80 17.10
C GLU A 228 -0.78 -9.29 18.54
N VAL A 229 0.08 -8.34 18.88
CA VAL A 229 0.10 -7.70 20.20
C VAL A 229 -0.47 -6.30 20.02
N ASP A 230 -1.69 -6.09 20.52
CA ASP A 230 -2.29 -4.76 20.55
C ASP A 230 -1.63 -3.91 21.65
N VAL A 231 -0.61 -3.17 21.24
CA VAL A 231 0.17 -2.27 22.09
C VAL A 231 -0.71 -1.15 22.68
N ALA A 232 -1.75 -0.70 21.96
CA ALA A 232 -2.67 0.34 22.44
C ALA A 232 -3.59 -0.21 23.56
N SER A 233 -4.00 -1.47 23.46
CA SER A 233 -4.68 -2.17 24.55
C SER A 233 -3.79 -2.36 25.78
N ILE A 234 -2.49 -2.60 25.61
CA ILE A 234 -1.55 -2.71 26.75
C ILE A 234 -1.39 -1.35 27.41
N TYR A 235 -1.22 -0.30 26.60
CA TYR A 235 -1.11 1.08 27.08
C TYR A 235 -2.35 1.51 27.89
N SER A 236 -3.55 1.32 27.36
CA SER A 236 -4.78 1.68 28.08
C SER A 236 -5.01 0.88 29.37
N LYS A 237 -4.43 -0.32 29.49
CA LYS A 237 -4.49 -1.14 30.72
C LYS A 237 -3.42 -0.76 31.74
N SER A 238 -2.22 -0.36 31.30
CA SER A 238 -1.10 -0.03 32.18
C SER A 238 -1.07 1.44 32.59
N SER A 239 -1.55 2.34 31.74
CA SER A 239 -1.58 3.79 31.99
C SER A 239 -3.02 4.32 32.03
N SER A 240 -3.38 4.98 33.12
CA SER A 240 -4.66 5.65 33.32
C SER A 240 -4.71 7.08 32.74
N SER A 241 -3.57 7.62 32.31
CA SER A 241 -3.45 8.91 31.64
C SER A 241 -3.27 8.72 30.14
N VAL A 242 -3.76 9.69 29.37
CA VAL A 242 -3.48 9.79 27.93
C VAL A 242 -1.98 9.99 27.66
N TYR A 243 -1.24 10.54 28.62
CA TYR A 243 0.18 10.86 28.51
C TYR A 243 1.05 10.06 29.48
N LEU A 244 2.28 9.75 29.06
CA LEU A 244 3.35 9.24 29.93
C LEU A 244 4.12 10.45 30.48
N GLU A 245 3.74 10.90 31.66
CA GLU A 245 4.23 12.16 32.25
C GLU A 245 5.49 11.98 33.13
N THR A 246 5.80 10.75 33.55
CA THR A 246 6.97 10.44 34.39
C THR A 246 7.77 9.27 33.86
N GLU A 247 9.07 9.21 34.18
CA GLU A 247 9.94 8.08 33.81
C GLU A 247 9.40 6.75 34.37
N GLU A 248 8.81 6.76 35.57
CA GLU A 248 8.18 5.58 36.16
C GLU A 248 6.97 5.10 35.34
N SER A 249 6.21 6.00 34.72
CA SER A 249 5.08 5.62 33.85
C SER A 249 5.56 4.96 32.56
N VAL A 250 6.71 5.39 32.03
CA VAL A 250 7.37 4.77 30.88
C VAL A 250 7.85 3.37 31.24
N ASP A 251 8.55 3.22 32.37
CA ASP A 251 9.06 1.93 32.84
C ASP A 251 7.94 0.93 33.10
N GLN A 252 6.84 1.37 33.73
CA GLN A 252 5.67 0.51 33.96
C GLN A 252 5.03 0.01 32.65
N PHE A 253 4.91 0.87 31.64
CA PHE A 253 4.40 0.47 30.32
C PHE A 253 5.35 -0.52 29.63
N VAL A 254 6.66 -0.25 29.65
CA VAL A 254 7.67 -1.15 29.06
C VAL A 254 7.69 -2.50 29.77
N ASP A 255 7.60 -2.53 31.09
CA ASP A 255 7.55 -3.77 31.85
C ASP A 255 6.25 -4.56 31.61
N ALA A 256 5.11 -3.90 31.48
CA ALA A 256 3.84 -4.52 31.11
C ALA A 256 3.91 -5.14 29.69
N LEU A 257 4.44 -4.39 28.72
CA LEU A 257 4.66 -4.88 27.36
C LEU A 257 5.62 -6.08 27.35
N LYS A 258 6.72 -5.99 28.10
CA LYS A 258 7.71 -7.06 28.24
C LYS A 258 7.11 -8.32 28.88
N ALA A 259 6.26 -8.16 29.89
CA ALA A 259 5.57 -9.28 30.53
C ALA A 259 4.63 -9.98 29.54
N GLU A 260 3.83 -9.22 28.79
CA GLU A 260 2.90 -9.79 27.80
C GLU A 260 3.65 -10.49 26.65
N LEU A 261 4.72 -9.88 26.12
CA LEU A 261 5.58 -10.50 25.11
C LEU A 261 6.23 -11.79 25.61
N LYS A 262 6.75 -11.79 26.86
CA LYS A 262 7.33 -12.99 27.46
C LYS A 262 6.29 -14.09 27.67
N LYS A 263 5.07 -13.74 28.04
CA LYS A 263 3.95 -14.68 28.18
C LYS A 263 3.65 -15.36 26.85
N ILE A 264 3.53 -14.59 25.77
CA ILE A 264 3.30 -15.11 24.41
C ILE A 264 4.44 -16.04 23.95
N VAL A 265 5.69 -15.71 24.29
CA VAL A 265 6.86 -16.56 23.99
C VAL A 265 6.86 -17.85 24.83
N SER A 266 6.36 -17.78 26.07
CA SER A 266 6.36 -18.92 27.01
C SER A 266 5.19 -19.88 26.79
N ASP A 267 4.01 -19.38 26.39
CA ASP A 267 2.82 -20.18 26.07
C ASP A 267 2.97 -21.01 24.78
N LYS A 268 4.05 -20.81 24.03
CA LYS A 268 4.36 -21.50 22.76
C LYS A 268 5.46 -22.57 22.88
N LYS A 269 5.85 -22.94 24.10
CA LYS A 269 6.85 -23.98 24.39
C LYS A 269 6.17 -25.28 24.81
#